data_AF-A0A7C5MG01-F1
#
_entry.id   AF-A0A7C5MG01-F1
#
_cell.length_a   1.000
_cell.length_b   1.000
_cell.length_c   1.000
_cell.angle_alpha   90.00
_cell.angle_beta   90.00
_cell.angle_gamma   90.00
#
_symmetry.space_group_name_H-M   'P 1'
#
loop_
_entity.id
_entity.type
_entity.pdbx_description
1 polymer ?
#
loop_
_entity_poly.entity_id
_entity_poly.type
_entity_poly.pdbx_seq_one_letter_code
_entity_poly.pdbx_strand_id
1 'polypeptide(L)'
;MRRFIFVVLSVLAALAMAASAVAQSKGGAVKSKFYDFSDQLIDGDIKKPTALYTDARQRVKFDRLLQLKKSFLQPMLQTAKEQTFK
;
A
#
# COMPACT_ATOMS: atom_id res chain seq x y z
N MET A 1 -9.75 -63.80 32.76
CA MET A 1 -10.39 -62.50 33.08
C MET A 1 -9.53 -61.30 32.71
N ARG A 2 -8.42 -61.01 33.41
CA ARG A 2 -7.61 -59.78 33.18
C ARG A 2 -7.06 -59.65 31.74
N ARG A 3 -6.48 -60.73 31.18
CA ARG A 3 -5.97 -60.74 29.79
C ARG A 3 -7.07 -60.57 28.73
N PHE A 4 -8.26 -61.12 28.98
CA PHE A 4 -9.42 -60.95 28.09
C PHE A 4 -9.93 -59.51 28.11
N ILE A 5 -9.94 -58.86 29.28
CA ILE A 5 -10.31 -57.44 29.42
C ILE A 5 -9.33 -56.55 28.64
N PHE A 6 -8.02 -56.82 28.72
CA PHE A 6 -7.02 -56.06 27.95
C PHE A 6 -7.15 -56.22 26.44
N VAL A 7 -7.52 -57.41 25.95
CA VAL A 7 -7.75 -57.67 24.52
C VAL A 7 -9.01 -56.96 24.03
N VAL A 8 -10.08 -56.96 24.82
CA VAL A 8 -11.31 -56.23 24.47
C VAL A 8 -11.06 -54.71 24.47
N LEU A 9 -10.28 -54.20 25.43
CA LEU A 9 -9.93 -52.79 25.52
C LEU A 9 -9.05 -52.34 24.34
N SER A 10 -8.10 -53.18 23.89
CA SER A 10 -7.23 -52.86 22.76
C SER A 10 -7.98 -52.86 21.42
N VAL A 11 -8.94 -53.77 21.25
CA VAL A 11 -9.83 -53.78 20.07
C VAL A 11 -10.73 -52.55 20.05
N LEU A 12 -11.26 -52.14 21.20
CA LEU A 12 -12.09 -50.94 21.30
C LEU A 12 -11.29 -49.66 21.00
N ALA A 13 -10.05 -49.57 21.47
CA ALA A 13 -9.15 -48.46 21.18
C ALA A 13 -8.76 -48.40 19.70
N ALA A 14 -8.51 -49.55 19.06
CA ALA A 14 -8.24 -49.62 17.63
C ALA A 14 -9.44 -49.17 16.78
N LEU A 15 -10.66 -49.55 17.15
CA LEU A 15 -11.88 -49.07 16.49
C LEU A 15 -12.08 -47.56 16.65
N ALA A 16 -11.76 -46.99 17.82
CA ALA A 16 -11.88 -45.55 18.06
C ALA A 16 -10.91 -44.73 17.21
N MET A 17 -9.69 -45.23 16.97
CA MET A 17 -8.73 -44.55 16.09
C MET A 17 -9.13 -44.62 14.61
N ALA A 18 -9.76 -45.73 14.18
CA ALA A 18 -10.26 -45.90 12.82
C ALA A 18 -11.49 -45.02 12.49
N ALA A 19 -12.19 -44.46 13.48
CA ALA A 19 -13.32 -43.55 13.28
C ALA A 19 -12.94 -42.26 12.53
N SER A 20 -11.68 -41.82 12.65
CA SER A 20 -11.15 -40.63 11.95
C SER A 20 -11.11 -40.80 10.42
N ALA A 21 -10.99 -42.04 9.91
CA ALA A 21 -10.95 -42.32 8.48
C ALA A 21 -12.33 -42.19 7.79
N VAL A 22 -13.43 -42.31 8.55
CA VAL A 22 -14.81 -42.24 8.03
C VAL A 22 -15.32 -40.79 7.98
N ALA A 23 -14.62 -39.84 8.62
CA ALA A 23 -15.00 -38.42 8.61
C ALA A 23 -14.65 -37.68 7.31
N GLN A 24 -13.79 -38.24 6.45
CA GLN A 24 -13.34 -37.61 5.22
C GLN A 24 -14.27 -37.81 4.01
N SER A 25 -15.33 -38.63 4.11
CA SER A 25 -16.14 -39.00 2.93
C SER A 25 -17.56 -38.44 2.90
N LYS A 26 -17.93 -37.50 3.79
CA LYS A 26 -19.14 -36.72 3.55
C LYS A 26 -18.84 -35.68 2.48
N GLY A 27 -19.19 -36.03 1.24
CA GLY A 27 -19.22 -35.18 0.06
C GLY A 27 -20.11 -33.93 0.22
N GLY A 28 -19.73 -33.05 1.15
CA GLY A 28 -20.12 -31.67 1.11
C GLY A 28 -19.19 -30.99 0.13
N ALA A 29 -19.73 -30.59 -1.02
CA ALA A 29 -19.03 -29.79 -2.01
C ALA A 29 -18.15 -28.74 -1.31
N VAL A 30 -16.85 -28.77 -1.59
CA VAL A 30 -15.92 -27.72 -1.16
C VAL A 30 -16.57 -26.40 -1.57
N LYS A 31 -16.93 -25.56 -0.61
CA LYS A 31 -17.65 -24.30 -0.88
C LYS A 31 -16.74 -23.38 -1.68
N SER A 32 -16.82 -23.45 -3.02
CA SER A 32 -16.22 -22.46 -3.89
C SER A 32 -17.08 -21.21 -3.84
N LYS A 33 -16.47 -20.09 -3.46
CA LYS A 33 -17.09 -18.77 -3.58
C LYS A 33 -16.69 -18.23 -4.94
N PHE A 34 -17.64 -18.10 -5.85
CA PHE A 34 -17.45 -17.38 -7.10
C PHE A 34 -17.66 -15.89 -6.81
N TYR A 35 -16.61 -15.09 -7.03
CA TYR A 35 -16.67 -13.64 -6.93
C TYR A 35 -16.84 -13.08 -8.33
N ASP A 36 -17.78 -12.14 -8.49
CA ASP A 36 -17.96 -11.40 -9.73
C ASP A 36 -17.01 -10.20 -9.73
N PHE A 37 -16.10 -10.17 -10.72
CA PHE A 37 -15.12 -9.11 -10.91
C PHE A 37 -15.51 -8.13 -12.01
N SER A 38 -16.76 -8.17 -12.50
CA SER A 38 -17.25 -7.27 -13.56
C SER A 38 -17.08 -5.80 -13.19
N ASP A 39 -17.24 -5.45 -11.91
CA ASP A 39 -17.08 -4.07 -11.41
C ASP A 39 -15.60 -3.67 -11.19
N GLN A 40 -14.66 -4.61 -11.30
CA GLN A 40 -13.21 -4.39 -11.19
C GLN A 40 -12.50 -4.47 -12.55
N LEU A 41 -13.21 -4.22 -13.64
CA LEU A 41 -12.59 -4.00 -14.94
C LEU A 41 -11.68 -2.75 -14.85
N ILE A 42 -10.38 -2.99 -14.75
CA ILE A 42 -9.37 -1.94 -14.85
C ILE A 42 -9.42 -1.44 -16.28
N ASP A 43 -9.89 -0.20 -16.45
CA ASP A 43 -9.90 0.45 -17.75
C ASP A 43 -8.44 0.54 -18.22
N GLY A 44 -8.12 -0.20 -19.29
CA GLY A 44 -6.78 -0.35 -19.84
C GLY A 44 -6.27 0.91 -20.55
N ASP A 45 -6.76 2.07 -20.14
CA ASP A 45 -6.50 3.34 -20.77
C ASP A 45 -5.04 3.73 -20.49
N ILE A 46 -4.19 3.44 -21.47
CA ILE A 46 -2.80 3.83 -21.49
C ILE A 46 -2.78 5.35 -21.62
N LYS A 47 -2.77 6.04 -20.48
CA LYS A 47 -2.50 7.48 -20.41
C LYS A 47 -1.07 7.71 -20.87
N LYS A 48 -0.90 7.95 -22.17
CA LYS A 48 0.39 8.39 -22.73
C LYS A 48 0.80 9.65 -21.95
N PRO A 49 2.04 9.74 -21.45
CA PRO A 49 2.50 10.96 -20.81
C PRO A 49 2.45 12.07 -21.85
N THR A 50 1.50 13.00 -21.70
CA THR A 50 1.48 14.22 -22.49
C THR A 50 2.73 14.99 -22.16
N ALA A 51 3.60 15.23 -23.15
CA ALA A 51 4.78 16.05 -22.98
C ALA A 51 4.32 17.46 -22.59
N LEU A 52 4.58 17.85 -21.34
CA LEU A 52 4.33 19.21 -20.88
C LEU A 52 5.48 20.07 -21.41
N TYR A 53 5.26 20.72 -22.55
CA TYR A 53 6.20 21.71 -23.09
C TYR A 53 6.18 22.95 -22.19
N THR A 54 7.01 22.96 -21.16
CA THR A 54 7.31 24.19 -20.40
C THR A 54 8.10 25.12 -21.30
N ASP A 55 7.49 26.21 -21.72
CA ASP A 55 8.17 27.26 -22.49
C ASP A 55 9.33 27.81 -21.63
N ALA A 56 10.57 27.66 -22.11
CA ALA A 56 11.76 28.15 -21.43
C ALA A 56 11.77 29.68 -21.26
N ARG A 57 10.92 30.41 -22.00
CA ARG A 57 10.74 31.87 -21.88
C ARG A 57 9.56 32.26 -21.00
N GLN A 58 9.00 31.35 -20.22
CA GLN A 58 7.93 31.70 -19.30
C GLN A 58 8.44 32.73 -18.29
N ARG A 59 7.88 33.94 -18.33
CA ARG A 59 8.22 35.03 -17.40
C ARG A 59 8.12 34.51 -15.96
N VAL A 60 9.18 34.72 -15.20
CA VAL A 60 9.30 34.23 -13.83
C VAL A 60 8.17 34.84 -13.00
N LYS A 61 7.34 34.02 -12.34
CA LYS A 61 6.17 34.46 -11.56
C LYS A 61 6.50 35.26 -10.29
N PHE A 62 7.77 35.62 -10.09
CA PHE A 62 8.29 36.25 -8.88
C PHE A 62 8.66 37.72 -9.08
N ASP A 63 8.03 38.42 -10.04
CA ASP A 63 8.30 39.84 -10.30
C ASP A 63 8.24 40.70 -9.04
N ARG A 64 7.28 40.43 -8.15
CA ARG A 64 7.16 41.14 -6.86
C ARG A 64 8.36 40.93 -5.94
N LEU A 65 8.88 39.69 -5.83
CA LEU A 65 10.06 39.40 -5.01
C LEU A 65 11.32 40.01 -5.62
N LEU A 66 11.40 40.02 -6.95
CA LEU A 66 12.52 40.59 -7.68
C LEU A 66 12.55 42.13 -7.55
N GLN A 67 11.39 42.78 -7.59
CA GLN A 67 11.24 44.21 -7.30
C GLN A 67 11.61 44.52 -5.86
N LEU A 68 11.12 43.74 -4.89
CA LEU A 68 11.44 43.94 -3.46
C LEU A 68 12.94 43.81 -3.19
N LYS A 69 13.59 42.81 -3.77
CA LYS A 69 15.06 42.65 -3.69
C LYS A 69 15.76 43.90 -4.23
N LYS A 70 15.36 44.39 -5.40
CA LYS A 70 15.97 45.57 -6.03
C LYS A 70 15.77 46.84 -5.22
N SER A 71 14.58 47.07 -4.67
CA SER A 71 14.29 48.24 -3.84
C SER A 71 15.09 48.25 -2.54
N PHE A 72 15.38 47.07 -1.98
CA PHE A 72 16.16 46.95 -0.75
C PHE A 72 17.66 47.24 -0.91
N LEU A 73 18.21 47.11 -2.13
CA LEU A 73 19.64 47.34 -2.37
C LEU A 73 20.05 48.79 -2.11
N GLN A 74 19.21 49.78 -2.44
CA GLN A 74 19.55 51.19 -2.29
C GLN A 74 19.71 51.60 -0.81
N PRO A 75 18.74 51.31 0.09
CA PRO A 75 18.90 51.54 1.52
C PRO A 75 20.08 50.78 2.12
N MET A 76 20.28 49.50 1.75
CA MET A 76 21.38 48.68 2.27
C MET A 76 22.77 49.27 1.94
N LEU A 77 22.94 49.83 0.75
CA LEU A 77 24.18 50.49 0.35
C LEU A 77 24.38 51.84 1.04
N GLN A 78 23.29 52.51 1.44
CA GLN A 78 23.35 53.75 2.20
C GLN A 78 23.74 53.47 3.66
N THR A 79 23.14 52.46 4.29
CA THR A 79 23.48 52.06 5.67
C THR A 79 24.94 51.62 5.80
N ALA A 80 25.51 50.99 4.77
CA ALA A 80 26.93 50.61 4.77
C ALA A 80 27.91 51.81 4.77
N LYS A 81 27.43 53.01 4.42
CA LYS A 81 28.23 54.25 4.42
C LYS A 81 28.10 55.04 5.72
N GLU A 82 27.18 54.66 6.60
CA GLU A 82 27.02 55.29 7.90
C GLU A 82 28.23 54.97 8.79
N GLN A 83 28.74 55.97 9.51
CA GLN A 83 29.92 55.82 10.37
C GLN A 83 29.64 55.01 11.64
N THR A 84 28.39 54.65 11.89
CA THR A 84 27.93 53.90 13.07
C THR A 84 28.52 52.49 13.16
N PHE A 85 29.05 51.95 12.06
CA PHE A 85 29.70 50.64 11.99
C PHE A 85 31.22 50.68 11.76
N LYS A 86 31.87 51.84 11.98
CA LYS A 86 33.33 51.97 11.99
C LYS A 86 33.88 52.05 13.41
#